data_AF-A0A9L0T9Y9-F1
#
_entry.id   AF-A0A9L0T9Y9-F1
#
_cell.length_a   1.000
_cell.length_b   1.000
_cell.length_c   1.000
_cell.angle_alpha   90.00
_cell.angle_beta   90.00
_cell.angle_gamma   90.00
#
_symmetry.space_group_name_H-M   'P 1'
#
loop_
_entity.id
_entity.type
_entity.pdbx_description
1 polymer ?
#
loop_
_entity_poly.entity_id
_entity_poly.type
_entity_poly.pdbx_seq_one_letter_code
_entity_poly.pdbx_strand_id
1 'polypeptide(L)'
;MAILYQAYLVQAVRAAGKCDAVFKGFSDCLLKLGDSMANYPQGLDDKTNIKTVCTYWEDFHSCTVTALTDCQEGAKDMWDKLRKESKNLNIQGSLFELCGSGNGAAGSLLPALPVLLVSLSAALAAWLSF
;
A
#
# COMPACT_ATOMS: atom_id res chain seq x y z
N MET A 1 -42.38 9.80 6.51
CA MET A 1 -42.02 8.71 5.58
C MET A 1 -41.28 9.22 4.33
N ALA A 2 -41.86 10.10 3.51
CA ALA A 2 -41.21 10.58 2.27
C ALA A 2 -39.83 11.26 2.48
N ILE A 3 -39.67 12.05 3.54
CA ILE A 3 -38.40 12.74 3.84
C ILE A 3 -37.26 11.76 4.19
N LEU A 4 -37.56 10.68 4.92
CA LEU A 4 -36.58 9.65 5.26
C LEU A 4 -36.15 8.86 4.03
N TYR A 5 -37.09 8.56 3.13
CA TYR A 5 -36.81 7.88 1.87
C TYR A 5 -35.91 8.71 0.95
N GLN A 6 -36.19 10.02 0.82
CA GLN A 6 -35.37 10.92 0.03
C GLN A 6 -33.94 11.04 0.59
N ALA A 7 -33.81 11.14 1.93
CA ALA A 7 -32.51 11.20 2.59
C ALA A 7 -31.69 9.92 2.38
N TYR A 8 -32.35 8.75 2.44
CA TYR A 8 -31.72 7.46 2.13
C TYR A 8 -31.21 7.39 0.70
N LEU A 9 -32.03 7.78 -0.29
CA LEU A 9 -31.62 7.78 -1.70
C LEU A 9 -30.41 8.70 -1.96
N VAL A 10 -30.38 9.89 -1.35
CA VAL A 10 -29.25 10.82 -1.48
C VAL A 10 -27.97 10.20 -0.90
N GLN A 11 -28.05 9.48 0.22
CA GLN A 11 -26.90 8.78 0.77
C GLN A 11 -26.44 7.62 -0.12
N ALA A 12 -27.37 6.84 -0.67
CA ALA A 12 -27.07 5.74 -1.58
C ALA A 12 -26.38 6.22 -2.87
N VAL A 13 -26.89 7.29 -3.49
CA VAL A 13 -26.29 7.88 -4.69
C VAL A 13 -24.90 8.47 -4.40
N ARG A 14 -24.72 9.12 -3.24
CA ARG A 14 -23.39 9.59 -2.82
C ARG A 14 -22.41 8.44 -2.58
N ALA A 15 -22.87 7.32 -2.01
CA ALA A 15 -22.03 6.14 -1.84
C ALA A 15 -21.64 5.52 -3.20
N ALA A 16 -22.60 5.41 -4.13
CA ALA A 16 -22.34 4.91 -5.48
C ALA A 16 -21.36 5.81 -6.27
N GLY A 17 -21.55 7.14 -6.21
CA GLY A 17 -20.64 8.09 -6.89
C GLY A 17 -19.21 8.08 -6.36
N LYS A 18 -18.99 7.67 -5.10
CA LYS A 18 -17.64 7.43 -4.58
C LYS A 18 -16.99 6.17 -5.18
N CYS A 19 -17.79 5.17 -5.52
CA CYS A 19 -17.32 3.98 -6.23
C CYS A 19 -17.02 4.24 -7.71
N ASP A 20 -17.74 5.13 -8.37
CA ASP A 20 -17.44 5.54 -9.75
C ASP A 20 -16.05 6.20 -9.87
N ALA A 21 -15.60 6.88 -8.81
CA ALA A 21 -14.28 7.51 -8.75
C ALA A 21 -13.12 6.53 -8.54
N VAL A 22 -13.38 5.27 -8.16
CA VAL A 22 -12.34 4.27 -7.89
C VAL A 22 -11.51 3.97 -9.12
N PHE A 23 -12.17 3.76 -10.26
CA PHE A 23 -11.45 3.47 -11.51
C PHE A 23 -10.61 4.66 -11.95
N LYS A 24 -11.16 5.88 -11.82
CA LYS A 24 -10.39 7.09 -12.09
C LYS A 24 -9.17 7.19 -11.16
N GLY A 25 -9.36 7.04 -9.86
CA GLY A 25 -8.27 7.11 -8.87
C GLY A 25 -7.20 6.05 -9.12
N PHE A 26 -7.60 4.81 -9.41
CA PHE A 26 -6.68 3.74 -9.80
C PHE A 26 -5.90 4.07 -11.07
N SER A 27 -6.58 4.58 -12.11
CA SER A 27 -5.94 5.02 -13.35
C SER A 27 -4.97 6.18 -13.11
N ASP A 28 -5.32 7.16 -12.28
CA ASP A 28 -4.43 8.26 -11.91
C ASP A 28 -3.16 7.73 -11.21
N CYS A 29 -3.29 6.72 -10.34
CA CYS A 29 -2.14 6.07 -9.71
C CYS A 29 -1.23 5.36 -10.73
N LEU A 30 -1.81 4.66 -11.71
CA LEU A 30 -1.05 3.99 -12.78
C LEU A 30 -0.31 5.02 -13.67
N LEU A 31 -0.99 6.11 -14.05
CA LEU A 31 -0.39 7.18 -14.83
C LEU A 31 0.79 7.81 -14.09
N LYS A 32 0.63 8.09 -12.79
CA LYS A 32 1.72 8.63 -11.95
C LYS A 32 2.93 7.68 -11.90
N LEU A 33 2.72 6.37 -11.76
CA LEU A 33 3.81 5.39 -11.81
C LEU A 33 4.51 5.40 -13.18
N GLY A 34 3.72 5.42 -14.25
CA GLY A 34 4.21 5.52 -15.63
C GLY A 34 5.06 6.77 -15.86
N ASP A 35 4.60 7.93 -15.38
CA ASP A 35 5.30 9.21 -15.49
C ASP A 35 6.63 9.20 -14.70
N SER A 36 6.65 8.63 -13.49
CA SER A 36 7.89 8.47 -12.72
C SER A 36 8.91 7.59 -13.44
N MET A 37 8.45 6.51 -14.08
CA MET A 37 9.31 5.61 -14.87
C MET A 37 9.75 6.24 -16.20
N ALA A 38 8.91 7.08 -16.83
CA ALA A 38 9.26 7.81 -18.05
C ALA A 38 10.30 8.90 -17.80
N ASN A 39 10.27 9.52 -16.62
CA ASN A 39 11.19 10.58 -16.20
C ASN A 39 12.31 10.07 -15.30
N TYR A 40 12.66 8.78 -15.43
CA TYR A 40 13.62 8.11 -14.57
C TYR A 40 15.02 8.77 -14.62
N PRO A 41 15.68 9.02 -13.47
CA PRO A 41 17.00 9.65 -13.44
C PRO A 41 18.04 8.77 -14.13
N GLN A 42 18.77 9.33 -15.09
CA GLN A 42 19.87 8.64 -15.76
C GLN A 42 21.15 8.70 -14.91
N GLY A 43 22.01 7.67 -15.03
CA GLY A 43 23.33 7.66 -14.39
C GLY A 43 23.38 7.22 -12.92
N LEU A 44 22.32 6.56 -12.43
CA LEU A 44 22.32 5.92 -11.11
C LEU A 44 23.10 4.60 -11.14
N ASP A 45 23.83 4.27 -10.07
CA ASP A 45 24.39 2.94 -9.87
C ASP A 45 23.29 1.90 -9.61
N ASP A 46 23.57 0.62 -9.83
CA ASP A 46 22.58 -0.48 -9.77
C ASP A 46 21.78 -0.51 -8.46
N LYS A 47 22.43 -0.22 -7.32
CA LYS A 47 21.77 -0.24 -6.01
C LYS A 47 20.81 0.94 -5.88
N THR A 48 21.25 2.13 -6.27
CA THR A 48 20.40 3.33 -6.25
C THR A 48 19.30 3.24 -7.29
N ASN A 49 19.54 2.50 -8.37
CA ASN A 49 18.59 2.30 -9.44
C ASN A 49 17.34 1.56 -8.93
N ILE A 50 17.56 0.37 -8.35
CA ILE A 50 16.49 -0.47 -7.80
C ILE A 50 15.78 0.23 -6.65
N LYS A 51 16.53 0.93 -5.78
CA LYS A 51 15.92 1.68 -4.66
C LYS A 51 14.92 2.74 -5.15
N THR A 52 15.29 3.49 -6.18
CA THR A 52 14.44 4.53 -6.78
C THR A 52 13.18 3.93 -7.39
N VAL A 53 13.32 2.83 -8.15
CA VAL A 53 12.17 2.10 -8.72
C VAL A 53 11.23 1.60 -7.62
N CYS A 54 11.78 1.07 -6.53
CA CYS A 54 10.95 0.60 -5.41
C CYS A 54 10.26 1.72 -4.63
N THR A 55 10.81 2.93 -4.60
CA THR A 55 10.10 4.10 -4.06
C THR A 55 8.89 4.45 -4.94
N TYR A 56 9.03 4.48 -6.27
CA TYR A 56 7.89 4.72 -7.17
C TYR A 56 6.82 3.64 -7.03
N TRP A 57 7.25 2.39 -6.84
CA TRP A 57 6.36 1.27 -6.61
C TRP A 57 5.62 1.35 -5.26
N GLU A 58 6.28 1.79 -4.20
CA GLU A 58 5.65 2.05 -2.90
C GLU A 58 4.59 3.17 -3.00
N ASP A 59 4.93 4.27 -3.67
CA ASP A 59 4.00 5.38 -3.91
C ASP A 59 2.75 4.92 -4.67
N PHE A 60 2.94 4.09 -5.70
CA PHE A 60 1.84 3.47 -6.44
C PHE A 60 0.96 2.60 -5.53
N HIS A 61 1.58 1.78 -4.67
CA HIS A 61 0.87 0.94 -3.72
C HIS A 61 0.03 1.75 -2.75
N SER A 62 0.61 2.79 -2.15
CA SER A 62 -0.07 3.69 -1.22
C SER A 62 -1.24 4.40 -1.89
N CYS A 63 -0.99 5.01 -3.06
CA CYS A 63 -2.01 5.68 -3.87
C CYS A 63 -3.20 4.75 -4.18
N THR A 64 -2.91 3.53 -4.63
CA THR A 64 -3.95 2.59 -5.03
C THR A 64 -4.79 2.14 -3.84
N VAL A 65 -4.17 1.85 -2.69
CA VAL A 65 -4.90 1.50 -1.48
C VAL A 65 -5.86 2.64 -1.08
N THR A 66 -5.40 3.89 -1.12
CA THR A 66 -6.24 5.06 -0.85
C THR A 66 -7.38 5.20 -1.85
N ALA A 67 -7.12 5.09 -3.15
CA ALA A 67 -8.14 5.19 -4.20
C ALA A 67 -9.24 4.13 -4.07
N LEU A 68 -8.90 2.96 -3.50
CA LEU A 68 -9.82 1.86 -3.29
C LEU A 68 -10.57 1.94 -1.97
N THR A 69 -10.03 2.63 -0.95
CA THR A 69 -10.70 2.77 0.36
C THR A 69 -11.92 3.69 0.33
N ASP A 70 -12.03 4.56 -0.67
CA ASP A 70 -13.16 5.49 -0.79
C ASP A 70 -14.47 4.82 -1.26
N CYS A 71 -14.43 3.51 -1.57
CA CYS A 71 -15.58 2.68 -1.96
C CYS A 71 -15.71 1.41 -1.10
N GLN A 72 -16.92 1.15 -0.58
CA GLN A 72 -17.37 -0.11 0.03
C GLN A 72 -18.52 -0.66 -0.84
N GLU A 73 -18.71 -1.94 -1.17
CA GLU A 73 -18.04 -3.22 -0.88
C GLU A 73 -17.36 -3.79 -2.16
N GLY A 74 -16.41 -4.72 -1.99
CA GLY A 74 -15.84 -5.53 -3.09
C GLY A 74 -14.62 -4.96 -3.82
N ALA A 75 -14.45 -3.64 -3.92
CA ALA A 75 -13.30 -3.04 -4.62
C ALA A 75 -11.94 -3.42 -4.01
N LYS A 76 -11.83 -3.33 -2.68
CA LYS A 76 -10.63 -3.75 -1.93
C LYS A 76 -10.33 -5.24 -2.10
N ASP A 77 -11.35 -6.09 -1.98
CA ASP A 77 -11.20 -7.55 -2.09
C ASP A 77 -10.75 -7.97 -3.49
N MET A 78 -11.38 -7.41 -4.54
CA MET A 78 -10.96 -7.62 -5.92
C MET A 78 -9.51 -7.15 -6.15
N TRP A 79 -9.13 -6.00 -5.62
CA TRP A 79 -7.75 -5.50 -5.72
C TRP A 79 -6.75 -6.41 -5.02
N ASP A 80 -7.06 -6.85 -3.80
CA ASP A 80 -6.20 -7.76 -3.04
C ASP A 80 -6.05 -9.11 -3.78
N LYS A 81 -7.12 -9.60 -4.40
CA LYS A 81 -7.09 -10.79 -5.26
C LYS A 81 -6.25 -10.57 -6.52
N LEU A 82 -6.45 -9.47 -7.25
CA LEU A 82 -5.66 -9.13 -8.45
C LEU A 82 -4.17 -9.00 -8.11
N ARG A 83 -3.83 -8.39 -6.97
CA ARG A 83 -2.44 -8.30 -6.50
C ARG A 83 -1.87 -9.69 -6.21
N LYS A 84 -2.64 -10.56 -5.56
CA LYS A 84 -2.23 -11.93 -5.27
C LYS A 84 -2.00 -12.72 -6.56
N GLU A 85 -2.91 -12.64 -7.53
CA GLU A 85 -2.75 -13.29 -8.83
C GLU A 85 -1.56 -12.71 -9.59
N SER A 86 -1.39 -11.39 -9.61
CA SER A 86 -0.26 -10.73 -10.28
C SER A 86 1.10 -11.14 -9.70
N LYS A 87 1.18 -11.45 -8.40
CA LYS A 87 2.38 -12.01 -7.77
C LYS A 87 2.64 -13.46 -8.19
N ASN A 88 1.58 -14.20 -8.53
CA ASN A 88 1.65 -15.62 -8.92
C ASN A 88 1.95 -15.80 -10.41
N LEU A 89 1.72 -14.75 -11.22
CA LEU A 89 2.26 -14.69 -12.58
C LEU A 89 3.78 -14.65 -12.45
N ASN A 90 4.46 -15.76 -12.77
CA ASN A 90 5.91 -15.95 -12.64
C ASN A 90 6.69 -15.10 -13.67
N ILE A 91 6.51 -13.77 -13.60
CA ILE A 91 7.11 -12.77 -14.48
C ILE A 91 8.47 -12.41 -13.87
N GLN A 92 9.51 -12.93 -14.51
CA GLN A 92 10.90 -12.64 -14.13
C GLN A 92 11.17 -11.13 -14.20
N GLY A 93 11.73 -10.57 -13.14
CA GLY A 93 12.05 -9.13 -13.05
C GLY A 93 10.83 -8.24 -12.80
N SER A 94 9.70 -8.80 -12.35
CA SER A 94 8.53 -8.00 -11.99
C SER A 94 8.82 -7.06 -10.81
N LEU A 95 8.08 -5.95 -10.71
CA LEU A 95 8.16 -5.05 -9.53
C LEU A 95 7.76 -5.77 -8.23
N PHE A 96 6.92 -6.80 -8.33
CA PHE A 96 6.59 -7.67 -7.20
C PHE A 96 7.78 -8.53 -6.75
N GLU A 97 8.70 -8.89 -7.65
CA GLU A 97 9.92 -9.61 -7.33
C GLU A 97 11.01 -8.66 -6.85
N LEU A 98 11.27 -7.58 -7.60
CA LEU A 98 12.33 -6.60 -7.34
C LEU A 98 12.09 -5.82 -6.04
N CYS A 99 10.83 -5.51 -5.72
CA CYS A 99 10.44 -4.68 -4.59
C CYS A 99 9.57 -5.44 -3.58
N GLY A 100 9.31 -6.73 -3.80
CA GLY A 100 8.56 -7.59 -2.87
C GLY A 100 9.39 -7.94 -1.66
N SER A 101 9.06 -7.34 -0.52
CA SER A 101 9.69 -7.59 0.78
C SER A 101 11.08 -6.96 0.93
N GLY A 102 11.10 -5.67 1.33
CA GLY A 102 12.10 -5.15 2.26
C GLY A 102 13.58 -5.05 1.83
N ASN A 103 14.00 -5.46 0.64
CA ASN A 103 15.43 -5.40 0.28
C ASN A 103 15.93 -4.01 -0.15
N GLY A 104 15.05 -3.01 -0.23
CA GLY A 104 15.41 -1.60 -0.46
C GLY A 104 15.50 -0.73 0.81
N ALA A 105 14.99 -1.22 1.95
CA ALA A 105 14.92 -0.47 3.21
C ALA A 105 14.69 -1.35 4.45
N ALA A 106 15.20 -2.58 4.52
CA ALA A 106 15.54 -3.21 5.79
C ALA A 106 16.75 -2.49 6.41
N GLY A 107 16.60 -1.19 6.66
CA GLY A 107 17.30 -0.54 7.74
C GLY A 107 16.80 -1.17 9.02
N SER A 108 17.40 -2.31 9.38
CA SER A 108 17.69 -2.69 10.75
C SER A 108 16.54 -2.42 11.75
N LEU A 109 15.53 -3.30 11.79
CA LEU A 109 14.78 -3.57 13.03
C LEU A 109 15.60 -4.42 14.02
N LEU A 110 16.74 -4.95 13.57
CA LEU A 110 17.68 -5.74 14.36
C LEU A 110 18.27 -5.02 15.61
N PRO A 111 18.52 -3.70 15.65
CA PRO A 111 19.04 -3.03 16.84
C PRO A 111 17.94 -2.64 17.84
N ALA A 112 16.66 -2.68 17.46
CA ALA A 112 15.54 -2.34 18.36
C ALA A 112 14.99 -3.57 19.13
N LEU A 113 15.13 -4.77 18.55
CA LEU A 113 14.74 -6.03 19.20
C LEU A 113 15.40 -6.26 20.58
N PRO A 114 16.73 -6.08 20.75
CA PRO A 114 17.36 -6.27 22.06
C PRO A 114 16.92 -5.21 23.08
N VAL A 115 16.65 -3.98 22.65
CA VAL A 115 16.16 -2.90 23.54
C VAL A 115 14.75 -3.19 24.05
N LEU A 116 13.88 -3.69 23.18
CA LEU A 116 12.52 -4.11 23.56
C LEU A 116 12.54 -5.29 24.54
N LEU A 117 13.39 -6.29 24.29
CA LEU A 117 13.58 -7.43 25.19
C LEU A 117 14.09 -7.00 26.57
N VAL A 118 15.04 -6.07 26.65
CA VAL A 118 15.54 -5.52 27.93
C VAL A 118 14.47 -4.72 28.66
N SER A 119 13.64 -3.96 27.94
CA SER A 119 12.54 -3.22 28.58
C SER A 119 11.45 -4.16 29.14
N LEU A 120 11.14 -5.25 28.42
CA LEU A 120 10.18 -6.25 28.85
C LEU A 120 10.67 -7.03 30.08
N SER A 121 11.96 -7.38 30.12
CA SER A 121 12.53 -8.13 31.25
C SER A 121 12.59 -7.28 32.52
N ALA A 122 12.91 -5.98 32.41
CA ALA A 122 12.89 -5.05 33.53
C ALA A 122 11.47 -4.85 34.10
N ALA A 123 10.46 -4.74 33.23
CA ALA A 123 9.06 -4.63 33.66
C ALA A 123 8.58 -5.91 34.37
N LEU A 124 8.93 -7.08 33.85
CA LEU A 124 8.61 -8.37 34.49
C LEU A 124 9.28 -8.54 35.86
N ALA A 125 10.54 -8.13 36.00
CA ALA A 125 11.26 -8.21 37.27
C ALA A 125 10.64 -7.30 38.34
N ALA A 126 10.18 -6.10 37.95
CA ALA A 126 9.51 -5.18 38.87
C ALA A 126 8.14 -5.72 39.35
N TRP A 127 7.40 -6.44 38.50
CA TRP A 127 6.13 -7.06 38.88
C TRP A 127 6.27 -8.30 39.77
N LEU A 128 7.35 -9.07 39.63
CA LEU A 128 7.60 -10.24 40.48
C LEU A 128 8.20 -9.88 41.85
N SER A 129 8.58 -8.62 42.06
CA SER A 129 9.15 -8.12 43.31
C SER A 129 8.10 -7.47 44.25
N PHE A 130 6.82 -7.57 43.90
CA PHE A 130 5.67 -7.12 44.70
C PHE A 130 4.82 -8.31 45.16
#